data_AF-A0A1Q9XQY7-F1
#
_entry.id   AF-A0A1Q9XQY7-F1
#
_cell.length_a   1.000
_cell.length_b   1.000
_cell.length_c   1.000
_cell.angle_alpha   90.00
_cell.angle_beta   90.00
_cell.angle_gamma   90.00
#
_symmetry.space_group_name_H-M   'P 1'
#
loop_
_entity.id
_entity.type
_entity.pdbx_description
1 polymer ?
#
loop_
_entity_poly.entity_id
_entity_poly.type
_entity_poly.pdbx_seq_one_letter_code
_entity_poly.pdbx_strand_id
1 'polypeptide(L)'
;DFDGRITAPLHGFENADDYYRRASSRYYLGRIQTPTLMIQSSDDPFVYPHSLPEASELADCIRFELHAKGGHVGFVDGSPRRPGYYLERRIPQWLAEASPLTASRAFPTDR
;
A
#
# COMPACT_ATOMS: atom_id res chain seq x y z
N ASP A 1 3.02 14.49 -21.23
CA ASP A 1 3.07 13.05 -20.97
C ASP A 1 2.13 12.22 -21.81
N PHE A 2 2.36 10.91 -21.79
CA PHE A 2 1.50 9.87 -22.37
C PHE A 2 0.03 10.08 -21.95
N ASP A 3 -0.23 10.42 -20.68
CA ASP A 3 -1.60 10.63 -20.20
C ASP A 3 -2.29 11.84 -20.81
N GLY A 4 -1.58 12.94 -21.01
CA GLY A 4 -2.13 14.13 -21.67
C GLY A 4 -2.30 13.98 -23.18
N ARG A 5 -1.56 13.05 -23.81
CA ARG A 5 -1.58 12.85 -25.27
C ARG A 5 -2.45 11.67 -25.71
N ILE A 6 -2.68 10.69 -24.84
CA ILE A 6 -3.35 9.42 -25.18
C ILE A 6 -4.48 9.11 -24.19
N THR A 7 -4.20 9.01 -22.89
CA THR A 7 -5.19 8.58 -21.89
C THR A 7 -6.37 9.55 -21.75
N ALA A 8 -6.10 10.85 -21.65
CA ALA A 8 -7.15 11.85 -21.45
C ALA A 8 -8.09 12.03 -22.66
N PRO A 9 -7.58 12.18 -23.91
CA PRO A 9 -8.44 12.35 -25.08
C PRO A 9 -9.30 11.13 -25.42
N LEU A 10 -8.80 9.90 -25.20
CA LEU A 10 -9.52 8.66 -25.52
C LEU A 10 -10.65 8.34 -24.54
N HIS A 11 -10.60 8.89 -23.32
CA HIS A 11 -11.53 8.56 -22.25
C HIS A 11 -12.36 9.76 -21.74
N GLY A 12 -12.38 10.87 -22.49
CA GLY A 12 -13.21 12.04 -22.18
C GLY A 12 -12.75 12.84 -20.96
N PHE A 13 -11.45 12.83 -20.66
CA PHE A 13 -10.86 13.73 -19.66
C PHE A 13 -10.27 14.95 -20.35
N GLU A 14 -10.37 16.12 -19.72
CA GLU A 14 -9.90 17.38 -20.30
C GLU A 14 -8.38 17.43 -20.46
N ASN A 15 -7.66 16.78 -19.54
CA ASN A 15 -6.20 16.66 -19.53
C ASN A 15 -5.77 15.59 -18.50
N ALA A 16 -4.46 15.37 -18.35
CA ALA A 16 -3.90 14.43 -17.38
C ALA A 16 -4.29 14.80 -15.93
N ASP A 17 -4.35 16.08 -15.58
CA ASP A 17 -4.74 16.52 -14.24
C ASP A 17 -6.21 16.22 -13.94
N ASP A 18 -7.11 16.38 -14.93
CA ASP A 18 -8.53 16.01 -14.82
C ASP A 18 -8.68 14.49 -14.66
N TYR A 19 -7.92 13.70 -15.42
CA TYR A 19 -7.85 12.25 -15.26
C TYR A 19 -7.43 11.87 -13.84
N TYR A 20 -6.29 12.37 -13.34
CA TYR A 20 -5.81 12.04 -12.00
C TYR A 20 -6.75 12.55 -10.90
N ARG A 21 -7.38 13.72 -11.07
CA ARG A 21 -8.37 14.24 -10.12
C ARG A 21 -9.58 13.30 -9.97
N ARG A 22 -10.07 12.76 -11.09
CA ARG A 22 -11.29 11.97 -11.12
C ARG A 22 -11.07 10.49 -10.85
N ALA A 23 -9.93 9.94 -11.30
CA ALA A 23 -9.64 8.52 -11.25
C ALA A 23 -8.73 8.12 -10.07
N SER A 24 -8.10 9.07 -9.37
CA SER A 24 -7.20 8.74 -8.27
C SER A 24 -7.95 8.23 -7.04
N SER A 25 -7.48 7.11 -6.51
CA SER A 25 -7.93 6.55 -5.23
C SER A 25 -7.53 7.43 -4.02
N ARG A 26 -6.55 8.33 -4.18
CA ARG A 26 -6.00 9.19 -3.11
C ARG A 26 -7.08 9.93 -2.32
N TYR A 27 -8.08 10.47 -3.03
CA TYR A 27 -9.17 11.25 -2.43
C TYR A 27 -10.17 10.42 -1.58
N TYR A 28 -10.06 9.09 -1.62
CA TYR A 28 -10.94 8.18 -0.91
C TYR A 28 -10.27 7.48 0.27
N LEU A 29 -8.94 7.61 0.43
CA LEU A 29 -8.17 6.95 1.48
C LEU A 29 -8.66 7.33 2.89
N GLY A 30 -8.94 8.62 3.11
CA GLY A 30 -9.50 9.13 4.38
C GLY A 30 -10.91 8.63 4.71
N ARG A 31 -11.58 7.93 3.78
CA ARG A 31 -12.94 7.37 3.98
C ARG A 31 -12.94 5.87 4.23
N ILE A 32 -11.77 5.22 4.23
CA ILE A 32 -11.68 3.79 4.52
C ILE A 32 -12.14 3.54 5.96
N GLN A 33 -13.08 2.61 6.14
CA GLN A 33 -13.64 2.25 7.45
C GLN A 33 -13.20 0.86 7.93
N THR A 34 -12.60 0.07 7.03
CA THR A 34 -12.09 -1.26 7.34
C THR A 34 -10.61 -1.18 7.71
N PRO A 35 -10.14 -1.86 8.76
CA PRO A 35 -8.71 -1.97 9.06
C PRO A 35 -7.94 -2.35 7.79
N THR A 36 -6.94 -1.55 7.43
CA THR A 36 -6.23 -1.70 6.15
C THR A 36 -4.73 -1.62 6.37
N LEU A 37 -3.98 -2.55 5.78
CA LEU A 37 -2.53 -2.46 5.69
C LEU A 37 -2.15 -2.01 4.29
N MET A 38 -1.42 -0.89 4.20
CA MET A 38 -0.88 -0.36 2.95
C MET A 38 0.64 -0.45 3.00
N ILE A 39 1.23 -1.20 2.06
CA ILE A 39 2.68 -1.40 1.96
C ILE A 39 3.15 -0.83 0.62
N GLN A 40 4.19 0.00 0.66
CA GLN A 40 4.80 0.63 -0.52
C GLN A 40 6.33 0.64 -0.41
N SER A 41 7.02 0.85 -1.54
CA SER A 41 8.46 1.08 -1.54
C SER A 41 8.81 2.40 -2.24
N SER A 42 9.87 3.05 -1.78
CA SER A 42 10.35 4.33 -2.34
C SER A 42 11.12 4.14 -3.65
N ASP A 43 11.57 2.92 -3.94
CA ASP A 43 12.27 2.53 -5.16
C ASP A 43 11.34 1.83 -6.18
N ASP A 44 10.02 1.96 -6.03
CA ASP A 44 9.05 1.47 -7.01
C ASP A 44 9.19 2.27 -8.33
N PRO A 45 9.50 1.60 -9.46
CA PRO A 45 9.68 2.29 -10.75
C PRO A 45 8.37 2.78 -11.38
N PHE A 46 7.21 2.38 -10.85
CA PHE A 46 5.88 2.74 -11.36
C PHE A 46 5.14 3.72 -10.44
N VAL A 47 5.39 3.66 -9.12
CA VAL A 47 4.80 4.58 -8.15
C VAL A 47 5.83 5.62 -7.72
N TYR A 48 5.73 6.82 -8.28
CA TYR A 48 6.63 7.90 -7.94
C TYR A 48 6.38 8.44 -6.52
N PRO A 49 7.41 8.98 -5.83
CA PRO A 49 7.27 9.50 -4.46
C PRO A 49 6.17 10.54 -4.26
N HIS A 50 5.92 11.39 -5.27
CA HIS A 50 4.85 12.40 -5.20
C HIS A 50 3.44 11.79 -5.26
N SER A 51 3.31 10.55 -5.72
CA SER A 51 2.05 9.81 -5.76
C SER A 51 1.70 9.19 -4.42
N LEU A 52 2.66 9.08 -3.49
CA LEU A 52 2.41 8.55 -2.15
C LEU A 52 1.51 9.51 -1.35
N PRO A 53 0.55 8.97 -0.58
CA PRO A 53 -0.32 9.79 0.25
C PRO A 53 0.45 10.40 1.42
N GLU A 54 0.05 11.59 1.81
CA GLU A 54 0.45 12.18 3.09
C GLU A 54 -0.31 11.53 4.23
N ALA A 55 0.26 11.55 5.43
CA ALA A 55 -0.38 10.97 6.62
C ALA A 55 -1.76 11.59 6.92
N SER A 56 -1.96 12.86 6.58
CA SER A 56 -3.22 13.59 6.72
C SER A 56 -4.34 13.10 5.80
N GLU A 57 -4.00 12.36 4.74
CA GLU A 57 -4.96 11.84 3.76
C GLU A 57 -5.45 10.42 4.10
N LEU A 58 -4.81 9.78 5.08
CA LEU A 58 -5.11 8.42 5.49
C LEU A 58 -6.13 8.40 6.64
N ALA A 59 -7.07 7.46 6.59
CA ALA A 59 -7.93 7.17 7.74
C ALA A 59 -7.11 6.53 8.87
N ASP A 60 -7.52 6.75 10.12
CA ASP A 60 -6.83 6.22 11.31
C ASP A 60 -6.73 4.68 11.35
N CYS A 61 -7.61 3.98 10.63
CA CYS A 61 -7.62 2.53 10.52
C CYS A 61 -6.63 1.98 9.46
N ILE A 62 -5.91 2.86 8.77
CA ILE A 62 -4.88 2.51 7.79
C ILE A 62 -3.52 2.46 8.50
N ARG A 63 -2.85 1.32 8.45
CA ARG A 63 -1.42 1.20 8.76
C ARG A 63 -0.64 1.34 7.47
N PHE A 64 0.14 2.42 7.34
CA PHE A 64 0.99 2.67 6.18
C PHE A 64 2.46 2.31 6.47
N GLU A 65 3.03 1.45 5.64
CA GLU A 65 4.41 0.97 5.74
C GLU A 65 5.16 1.30 4.45
N LEU A 66 6.01 2.32 4.51
CA LEU A 66 6.88 2.72 3.40
C LEU A 66 8.28 2.16 3.60
N HIS A 67 8.71 1.31 2.66
CA HIS A 67 10.04 0.72 2.65
C HIS A 67 10.99 1.52 1.77
N ALA A 68 12.27 1.59 2.15
CA ALA A 68 13.29 2.22 1.31
C ALA A 68 13.59 1.40 0.04
N LYS A 69 13.44 0.07 0.14
CA LYS A 69 13.70 -0.88 -0.94
C LYS A 69 12.66 -1.98 -0.99
N GLY A 70 12.28 -2.37 -2.20
CA GLY A 70 11.29 -3.42 -2.44
C GLY A 70 10.87 -3.50 -3.90
N GLY A 71 11.09 -2.45 -4.68
CA GLY A 71 10.54 -2.30 -6.03
C GLY A 71 9.01 -2.43 -6.04
N HIS A 72 8.45 -2.64 -7.23
CA HIS A 72 6.99 -2.71 -7.39
C HIS A 72 6.32 -3.87 -6.64
N VAL A 73 6.96 -5.05 -6.66
CA VAL A 73 6.40 -6.30 -6.08
C VAL A 73 7.45 -7.15 -5.35
N GLY A 74 8.70 -6.72 -5.30
CA GLY A 74 9.81 -7.57 -4.86
C GLY A 74 9.83 -7.79 -3.36
N PHE A 75 9.89 -6.71 -2.57
CA PHE A 75 9.99 -6.72 -1.11
C PHE A 75 10.88 -7.86 -0.56
N VAL A 76 12.00 -8.09 -1.26
CA VAL A 76 13.00 -9.09 -0.89
C VAL A 76 14.05 -8.41 -0.03
N ASP A 77 14.24 -8.94 1.17
CA ASP A 77 15.26 -8.53 2.13
C ASP A 77 16.32 -9.63 2.31
N GLY A 78 17.26 -9.42 3.23
CA GLY A 78 18.28 -10.41 3.57
C GLY A 78 19.44 -10.46 2.56
N SER A 79 20.04 -11.63 2.41
CA SER A 79 21.23 -11.83 1.56
C SER A 79 20.90 -12.71 0.36
N PRO A 80 21.65 -12.65 -0.76
CA PRO A 80 21.40 -13.53 -1.90
C PRO A 80 21.44 -15.03 -1.56
N ARG A 81 22.18 -15.42 -0.50
CA ARG A 81 22.25 -16.81 -0.01
C ARG A 81 21.11 -17.18 0.94
N ARG A 82 20.44 -16.17 1.53
CA ARG A 82 19.32 -16.31 2.46
C ARG A 82 18.36 -15.14 2.23
N PRO A 83 17.60 -15.17 1.12
CA PRO A 83 16.63 -14.12 0.85
C PRO A 83 15.51 -14.21 1.88
N GLY A 84 15.04 -13.07 2.35
CA GLY A 84 13.79 -13.01 3.09
C GLY A 84 12.71 -12.36 2.24
N TYR A 85 11.54 -12.98 2.26
CA TYR A 85 10.36 -12.48 1.55
C TYR A 85 9.46 -11.76 2.54
N TYR A 86 9.57 -10.43 2.59
CA TYR A 86 8.92 -9.63 3.63
C TYR A 86 7.39 -9.76 3.56
N LEU A 87 6.81 -9.64 2.37
CA LEU A 87 5.35 -9.72 2.18
C LEU A 87 4.76 -11.05 2.64
N GLU A 88 5.45 -12.16 2.36
CA GLU A 88 5.03 -13.51 2.75
C GLU A 88 4.93 -13.68 4.28
N ARG A 89 5.75 -12.95 5.04
CA ARG A 89 5.70 -12.95 6.50
C ARG A 89 4.70 -11.92 7.03
N ARG A 90 4.73 -10.71 6.46
CA ARG A 90 4.02 -9.54 6.99
C ARG A 90 2.51 -9.62 6.78
N ILE A 91 2.05 -10.08 5.61
CA ILE A 91 0.62 -10.14 5.29
C ILE A 91 -0.12 -11.13 6.20
N PRO A 92 0.33 -12.40 6.37
CA PRO A 92 -0.32 -13.32 7.30
C PRO A 92 -0.30 -12.83 8.75
N GLN A 93 0.80 -12.22 9.18
CA GLN A 93 0.90 -11.62 10.52
C GLN A 93 -0.18 -10.57 10.73
N TRP A 94 -0.35 -9.63 9.79
CA TRP A 94 -1.37 -8.60 9.89
C TRP A 94 -2.79 -9.17 9.89
N LEU A 95 -3.07 -10.16 9.04
CA LEU A 95 -4.38 -10.82 9.00
C LEU A 95 -4.68 -11.54 10.33
N ALA A 96 -3.66 -12.15 10.95
CA ALA A 96 -3.81 -12.76 12.27
C ALA A 96 -4.09 -11.73 13.37
N GLU A 97 -3.44 -10.55 13.32
CA GLU A 97 -3.69 -9.42 14.23
C GLU A 97 -5.10 -8.82 14.02
N ALA A 98 -5.55 -8.71 12.77
CA ALA A 98 -6.82 -8.07 12.40
C ALA A 98 -8.03 -9.00 12.56
N SER A 99 -7.81 -10.32 12.65
CA SER A 99 -8.90 -11.30 12.78
C SER A 99 -9.46 -11.34 14.22
N PRO A 100 -10.79 -11.17 14.39
CA PRO A 100 -11.44 -11.33 15.69
C PRO A 100 -11.27 -12.72 16.32
N LEU A 101 -10.97 -13.74 15.51
CA LEU A 101 -10.82 -15.13 15.95
C LEU A 101 -9.51 -15.39 16.71
N THR A 102 -8.48 -14.55 16.53
CA THR A 102 -7.17 -14.71 17.18
C THR A 102 -7.14 -14.06 18.57
N ALA A 103 -7.96 -13.02 18.80
CA ALA A 103 -8.04 -12.33 20.09
C ALA A 103 -8.52 -13.24 21.24
N SER A 104 -9.17 -14.38 20.94
CA SER A 104 -9.68 -15.34 21.92
C SER A 104 -8.72 -16.49 22.26
N ARG A 105 -7.53 -16.57 21.64
CA ARG A 105 -6.53 -17.62 21.96
C ARG A 105 -5.27 -16.98 22.53
N ALA A 106 -5.42 -16.29 23.65
CA ALA A 106 -4.30 -16.18 24.59
C ALA A 106 -3.97 -17.61 25.06
N PHE A 107 -2.90 -18.18 24.52
CA PHE A 107 -2.35 -19.42 25.07
C PHE A 107 -1.90 -19.11 26.51
N PRO A 108 -2.33 -19.89 27.52
CA PRO A 108 -1.76 -19.77 28.85
C PRO A 108 -0.28 -20.13 28.74
N THR A 109 0.59 -19.17 29.03
CA THR A 109 1.97 -19.48 29.39
C THR A 109 1.93 -20.13 30.77
N ASP A 110 1.89 -21.47 30.82
CA ASP A 110 2.25 -22.21 32.02
C ASP A 110 3.74 -22.59 31.97
N ARG A 111 4.27 -22.70 33.19
CA ARG A 111 5.66 -22.58 33.68
C ARG A 111 6.73 -23.44 33.02
#